data_AF-A0A937LWW5-F1
#
_entry.id   AF-A0A937LWW5-F1
#
_cell.length_a   1.000
_cell.length_b   1.000
_cell.length_c   1.000
_cell.angle_alpha   90.00
_cell.angle_beta   90.00
_cell.angle_gamma   90.00
#
_symmetry.space_group_name_H-M   'P 1'
#
loop_
_entity.id
_entity.type
_entity.pdbx_description
1 polymer ?
#
loop_
_entity_poly.entity_id
_entity_poly.type
_entity_poly.pdbx_seq_one_letter_code
_entity_poly.pdbx_strand_id
1 'polypeptide(L)'
;MDEFNFKSLESLANELKDGVLKLNSGDLKTDDIQYLLDSSRQLHERLAVLQYLAEKHTLNSNKSPDVLNDETNKVEKNQINLIDVIVEEEAKTEKVDVIDQKNLKSINDIHSTSPQTSLADQFGQQPILDLSKEIGINEKYLITENLFSGDNDAYLESINELNNFENIDQANNYLNKTLLKKYSWNSKSNHFKRLNILVQRRYHN
;
A
#
# COMPACT_ATOMS: atom_id res chain seq x y z
N MET A 1 30.47 9.26 7.37
CA MET A 1 29.18 9.82 7.81
C MET A 1 28.77 10.78 6.73
N ASP A 2 27.79 10.41 5.92
CA ASP A 2 27.30 11.33 4.88
C ASP A 2 26.37 12.34 5.55
N GLU A 3 26.87 13.55 5.65
CA GLU A 3 26.13 14.71 6.14
C GLU A 3 24.98 14.95 5.15
N PHE A 4 23.75 14.68 5.57
CA PHE A 4 22.58 14.95 4.76
C PHE A 4 22.49 16.47 4.52
N ASN A 5 23.04 16.91 3.39
CA ASN A 5 23.01 18.29 2.93
C ASN A 5 21.59 18.63 2.45
N PHE A 6 20.68 18.86 3.40
CA PHE A 6 19.34 19.30 3.09
C PHE A 6 19.38 20.76 2.60
N LYS A 7 19.19 20.98 1.29
CA LYS A 7 19.03 22.32 0.71
C LYS A 7 17.92 23.09 1.43
N SER A 8 18.04 24.39 1.69
CA SER A 8 16.95 25.15 2.34
C SER A 8 15.73 25.30 1.41
N LEU A 9 14.55 25.59 1.97
CA LEU A 9 13.34 25.86 1.18
C LEU A 9 13.57 27.01 0.19
N GLU A 10 14.28 28.03 0.64
CA GLU A 10 14.67 29.20 -0.14
C GLU A 10 15.64 28.84 -1.27
N SER A 11 16.60 27.95 -1.02
CA SER A 11 17.51 27.43 -2.04
C SER A 11 16.75 26.67 -3.13
N LEU A 12 15.80 25.81 -2.76
CA LEU A 12 14.98 25.06 -3.72
C LEU A 12 14.10 25.99 -4.56
N ALA A 13 13.50 27.01 -3.95
CA ALA A 13 12.70 28.00 -4.65
C ALA A 13 13.54 28.81 -5.66
N ASN A 14 14.75 29.22 -5.27
CA ASN A 14 15.68 29.93 -6.15
C ASN A 14 16.15 29.05 -7.31
N GLU A 15 16.48 27.78 -7.06
CA GLU A 15 16.84 26.82 -8.12
C GLU A 15 15.72 26.60 -9.12
N LEU A 16 14.48 26.46 -8.65
CA LEU A 16 13.31 26.34 -9.52
C LEU A 16 13.11 27.62 -10.35
N LYS A 17 13.26 28.79 -9.72
CA LYS A 17 13.18 30.07 -10.41
C LYS A 17 14.23 30.19 -11.51
N ASP A 18 15.48 29.85 -11.22
CA ASP A 18 16.58 29.91 -12.18
C ASP A 18 16.39 28.90 -13.33
N GLY A 19 15.91 27.69 -13.02
CA GLY A 19 15.58 26.70 -14.05
C GLY A 19 14.40 27.11 -14.93
N VAL A 20 13.38 27.77 -14.37
CA VAL A 20 12.28 28.37 -15.15
C VAL A 20 12.77 29.52 -16.03
N LEU A 21 13.74 30.30 -15.57
CA LEU A 21 14.37 31.33 -16.41
C LEU A 21 15.14 30.70 -17.59
N LYS A 22 15.86 29.60 -17.35
CA LYS A 22 16.55 28.84 -18.41
C LYS A 22 15.58 28.21 -19.41
N LEU A 23 14.45 27.69 -18.93
CA LEU A 23 13.33 27.21 -19.76
C LEU A 23 12.84 28.31 -20.71
N ASN A 24 12.64 29.51 -20.18
CA ASN A 24 12.17 30.64 -20.98
C ASN A 24 13.21 31.16 -21.97
N SER A 25 14.51 30.98 -21.69
CA SER A 25 15.59 31.35 -22.63
C SER A 25 15.88 30.27 -23.70
N GLY A 26 15.23 29.10 -23.63
CA GLY A 26 15.36 28.04 -24.64
C GLY A 26 16.68 27.25 -24.61
N ASP A 27 17.48 27.39 -23.56
CA ASP A 27 18.78 26.72 -23.39
C ASP A 27 18.65 25.54 -22.42
N LEU A 28 17.95 24.49 -22.88
CA LEU A 28 17.53 23.40 -22.01
C LEU A 28 18.18 22.08 -22.40
N LYS A 29 18.98 21.52 -21.50
CA LYS A 29 19.46 20.14 -21.59
C LYS A 29 18.50 19.22 -20.82
N THR A 30 18.40 17.96 -21.23
CA THR A 30 17.58 16.95 -20.55
C THR A 30 17.97 16.81 -19.07
N ASP A 31 19.26 16.95 -18.76
CA ASP A 31 19.79 16.91 -17.39
C ASP A 31 19.27 18.07 -16.52
N ASP A 32 19.11 19.26 -17.10
CA ASP A 32 18.59 20.45 -16.39
C ASP A 32 17.11 20.28 -16.03
N ILE A 33 16.35 19.57 -16.86
CA ILE A 33 14.94 19.22 -16.59
C ILE A 33 14.86 18.24 -15.42
N GLN A 34 15.72 17.22 -15.41
CA GLN A 34 15.75 16.24 -14.33
C GLN A 34 16.08 16.91 -13.00
N TYR A 35 17.07 17.81 -12.99
CA TYR A 35 17.41 18.60 -11.81
C TYR A 35 16.24 19.47 -11.32
N LEU A 36 15.50 20.09 -12.26
CA LEU A 36 14.31 20.88 -11.92
C LEU A 36 13.19 20.03 -11.31
N LEU A 37 12.96 18.83 -11.86
CA LEU A 37 11.98 17.88 -11.33
C LEU A 37 12.35 17.43 -9.92
N ASP A 38 13.62 17.14 -9.67
CA ASP A 38 14.11 16.75 -8.35
C ASP A 38 13.95 17.88 -7.32
N SER A 39 14.32 19.12 -7.67
CA SER A 39 14.13 20.28 -6.79
C SER A 39 12.64 20.59 -6.56
N SER A 40 11.78 20.39 -7.56
CA SER A 40 10.33 20.54 -7.43
C SER A 40 9.73 19.51 -6.47
N ARG A 41 10.14 18.25 -6.62
CA ARG A 41 9.73 17.16 -5.73
C ARG A 41 10.16 17.42 -4.29
N GLN A 42 11.41 17.81 -4.07
CA GLN A 42 11.90 18.12 -2.71
C GLN A 42 11.14 19.28 -2.08
N LEU A 43 10.80 20.31 -2.86
CA LEU A 43 10.00 21.44 -2.37
C LEU A 43 8.59 20.99 -1.98
N HIS A 44 7.95 20.18 -2.82
CA HIS A 44 6.61 19.65 -2.57
C HIS A 44 6.57 18.79 -1.30
N GLU A 45 7.50 17.86 -1.14
CA GLU A 45 7.57 16.99 0.05
C GLU A 45 7.69 17.81 1.34
N ARG A 46 8.51 18.87 1.34
CA ARG A 46 8.66 19.74 2.53
C ARG A 46 7.43 20.59 2.80
N LEU A 47 6.79 21.12 1.76
CA LEU A 47 5.54 21.86 1.91
C LEU A 47 4.42 20.96 2.45
N ALA A 48 4.35 19.69 2.02
CA ALA A 48 3.39 18.72 2.53
C ALA A 48 3.59 18.46 4.04
N VAL A 49 4.85 18.34 4.49
CA VAL A 49 5.16 18.20 5.92
C VAL A 49 4.78 19.45 6.70
N LEU A 50 5.08 20.65 6.18
CA LEU A 50 4.69 21.91 6.83
C LEU A 50 3.18 22.07 6.90
N GLN A 51 2.45 21.69 5.84
CA GLN A 51 0.99 21.66 5.83
C GLN A 51 0.47 20.75 6.95
N TYR A 52 0.99 19.52 7.04
CA TYR A 52 0.61 18.58 8.08
C TYR A 52 0.88 19.12 9.50
N LEU A 53 2.04 19.74 9.71
CA LEU A 53 2.38 20.36 10.99
C LEU A 53 1.44 21.52 11.31
N ALA A 54 1.16 22.38 10.35
CA ALA A 54 0.22 23.49 10.53
C ALA A 54 -1.17 22.97 10.92
N GLU A 55 -1.68 21.93 10.24
CA GLU A 55 -2.97 21.31 10.55
C GLU A 55 -2.99 20.73 11.98
N LYS A 56 -1.93 20.04 12.41
CA LYS A 56 -1.81 19.56 13.80
C LYS A 56 -1.83 20.69 14.83
N HIS A 57 -1.11 21.78 14.56
CA HIS A 57 -1.09 22.94 15.45
C HIS A 57 -2.45 23.64 15.53
N THR A 58 -3.20 23.72 14.42
CA THR A 58 -4.57 24.28 14.43
C THR A 58 -5.55 23.43 15.24
N LEU A 59 -5.39 22.10 15.22
CA LEU A 59 -6.23 21.17 15.99
C LEU A 59 -5.95 21.27 17.51
N ASN A 60 -4.69 21.55 17.87
CA ASN A 60 -4.27 21.71 19.27
C ASN A 60 -4.61 23.08 19.87
N SER A 61 -4.79 24.13 19.06
CA SER A 61 -5.15 25.47 19.55
C SER A 61 -6.61 25.60 20.03
N ASN A 62 -7.47 24.61 19.73
CA ASN A 62 -8.87 24.57 20.19
C ASN A 62 -9.07 23.73 21.48
N LYS A 63 -7.98 23.33 22.15
CA LYS A 63 -8.03 22.78 23.51
C LYS A 63 -7.32 23.74 24.45
N SER A 64 -8.06 24.24 25.44
CA SER A 64 -7.49 24.98 26.58
C SER A 64 -6.28 24.24 27.16
N PRO A 65 -5.29 24.99 27.68
CA PRO A 65 -4.03 24.46 28.14
C PRO A 65 -4.24 23.79 29.49
N ASP A 66 -4.10 22.47 29.54
CA ASP A 66 -3.65 21.82 30.76
C ASP A 66 -2.89 20.54 30.40
N VAL A 67 -1.72 20.43 31.05
CA VAL A 67 -0.76 19.32 31.05
C VAL A 67 0.26 19.31 29.91
N LEU A 68 1.33 20.07 30.13
CA LEU A 68 2.69 19.65 29.79
C LEU A 68 2.98 18.33 30.51
N ASN A 69 3.27 17.27 29.77
CA ASN A 69 4.30 16.33 30.17
C ASN A 69 4.96 15.71 28.94
N ASP A 70 6.28 15.81 28.92
CA ASP A 70 7.22 15.22 27.98
C ASP A 70 6.91 13.75 27.67
N GLU A 71 7.03 13.36 26.40
CA GLU A 71 8.07 12.42 25.99
C GLU A 71 8.30 12.46 24.48
N THR A 72 9.57 12.38 24.12
CA THR A 72 10.18 12.80 22.87
C THR A 72 10.33 11.65 21.88
N ASN A 73 10.34 12.00 20.59
CA ASN A 73 11.02 11.33 19.48
C ASN A 73 10.83 9.81 19.29
N LYS A 74 9.97 9.45 18.33
CA LYS A 74 10.21 8.28 17.48
C LYS A 74 9.95 8.64 16.01
N VAL A 75 11.03 8.95 15.30
CA VAL A 75 11.04 9.14 13.85
C VAL A 75 10.75 7.80 13.20
N GLU A 76 9.58 7.65 12.57
CA GLU A 76 9.25 6.49 11.74
C GLU A 76 10.11 6.51 10.46
N LYS A 77 11.19 5.71 10.47
CA LYS A 77 11.97 5.40 9.27
C LYS A 77 11.35 4.21 8.53
N ASN A 78 10.22 4.41 7.86
CA ASN A 78 9.61 3.39 6.99
C ASN A 78 9.56 3.86 5.52
N GLN A 79 10.72 4.15 4.94
CA GLN A 79 10.87 4.21 3.49
C GLN A 79 11.72 3.02 3.05
N ILE A 80 11.09 2.05 2.39
CA ILE A 80 11.76 0.95 1.69
C ILE A 80 11.84 1.39 0.22
N ASN A 81 13.04 1.49 -0.35
CA ASN A 81 13.22 1.78 -1.77
C ASN A 81 12.75 0.58 -2.61
N LEU A 82 11.73 0.78 -3.44
CA LEU A 82 11.06 -0.27 -4.23
C LEU A 82 11.74 -0.62 -5.57
N ILE A 83 12.99 -0.21 -5.78
CA ILE A 83 13.62 -0.21 -7.12
C ILE A 83 14.35 -1.53 -7.46
N ASP A 84 14.55 -2.45 -6.52
CA ASP A 84 15.38 -3.66 -6.74
C ASP A 84 14.60 -4.97 -7.04
N VAL A 85 13.30 -4.94 -7.36
CA VAL A 85 12.49 -6.17 -7.57
C VAL A 85 11.94 -6.35 -8.99
N ILE A 86 12.31 -5.49 -9.95
CA ILE A 86 11.96 -5.75 -11.36
C ILE A 86 13.04 -6.65 -11.96
N VAL A 87 12.90 -7.97 -11.78
CA VAL A 87 13.54 -8.95 -12.66
C VAL A 87 12.73 -8.94 -13.96
N GLU A 88 13.35 -8.46 -15.04
CA GLU A 88 12.84 -8.58 -16.41
C GLU A 88 12.75 -10.07 -16.79
N GLU A 89 11.55 -10.64 -16.79
CA GLU A 89 11.28 -11.89 -17.50
C GLU A 89 10.81 -11.56 -18.93
N GLU A 90 11.67 -11.87 -19.89
CA GLU A 90 11.43 -11.75 -21.32
C GLU A 90 10.31 -12.70 -21.79
N ALA A 91 9.20 -12.14 -22.27
CA ALA A 91 8.13 -12.88 -22.90
C ALA A 91 8.49 -13.23 -24.37
N LYS A 92 8.66 -14.53 -24.64
CA LYS A 92 8.75 -15.10 -26.00
C LYS A 92 7.40 -14.97 -26.73
N THR A 93 7.44 -14.40 -27.93
CA THR A 93 6.30 -14.26 -28.84
C THR A 93 6.19 -15.47 -29.77
N GLU A 94 5.00 -16.06 -29.84
CA GLU A 94 4.57 -16.93 -30.95
C GLU A 94 3.30 -16.35 -31.60
N LYS A 95 3.26 -16.44 -32.94
CA LYS A 95 2.24 -15.89 -33.84
C LYS A 95 1.18 -16.95 -34.21
N VAL A 96 0.17 -16.50 -34.99
CA VAL A 96 -0.77 -17.24 -35.89
C VAL A 96 -2.18 -17.45 -35.23
N ASP A 97 -3.35 -17.14 -35.81
CA ASP A 97 -3.81 -16.72 -37.15
C ASP A 97 -5.18 -15.98 -37.10
N VAL A 98 -5.71 -15.65 -38.28
CA VAL A 98 -6.67 -14.58 -38.65
C VAL A 98 -8.18 -14.99 -38.67
N ILE A 99 -9.05 -13.95 -38.58
CA ILE A 99 -10.45 -13.75 -39.08
C ILE A 99 -11.64 -14.36 -38.30
N ASP A 100 -12.52 -13.50 -37.75
CA ASP A 100 -13.92 -13.43 -38.24
C ASP A 100 -14.65 -12.10 -37.93
N GLN A 101 -15.14 -11.45 -38.98
CA GLN A 101 -15.85 -10.18 -38.94
C GLN A 101 -17.36 -10.43 -38.80
N LYS A 102 -17.91 -10.44 -37.57
CA LYS A 102 -19.38 -10.33 -37.38
C LYS A 102 -19.85 -10.06 -35.94
N ASN A 103 -19.50 -8.91 -35.37
CA ASN A 103 -20.35 -8.18 -34.40
C ASN A 103 -19.71 -6.83 -34.07
N LEU A 104 -20.09 -5.77 -34.75
CA LEU A 104 -19.81 -4.43 -34.25
C LEU A 104 -20.85 -4.11 -33.17
N LYS A 105 -20.70 -4.73 -31.99
CA LYS A 105 -21.12 -4.04 -30.77
C LYS A 105 -20.18 -2.85 -30.65
N SER A 106 -20.74 -1.64 -30.53
CA SER A 106 -19.91 -0.46 -30.31
C SER A 106 -19.05 -0.71 -29.09
N ILE A 107 -17.79 -0.24 -29.10
CA ILE A 107 -16.87 -0.34 -27.96
C ILE A 107 -17.55 0.19 -26.68
N ASN A 108 -18.47 1.15 -26.85
CA ASN A 108 -19.34 1.70 -25.80
C ASN A 108 -20.33 0.69 -25.20
N ASP A 109 -20.86 -0.26 -25.98
CA ASP A 109 -21.82 -1.26 -25.51
C ASP A 109 -21.13 -2.39 -24.74
N ILE A 110 -19.90 -2.75 -25.11
CA ILE A 110 -19.10 -3.79 -24.44
C ILE A 110 -18.69 -3.32 -23.03
N HIS A 111 -18.33 -2.04 -22.88
CA HIS A 111 -17.98 -1.46 -21.59
C HIS A 111 -19.17 -1.22 -20.66
N SER A 112 -20.39 -1.14 -21.20
CA SER A 112 -21.61 -0.90 -20.42
C SER A 112 -22.17 -2.16 -19.75
N THR A 113 -21.84 -3.35 -20.29
CA THR A 113 -22.37 -4.63 -19.79
C THR A 113 -21.38 -5.51 -19.03
N SER A 114 -20.09 -5.15 -19.02
CA SER A 114 -19.14 -5.82 -18.12
C SER A 114 -19.39 -5.29 -16.71
N PRO A 115 -19.55 -6.14 -15.68
CA PRO A 115 -19.31 -5.67 -14.33
C PRO A 115 -17.94 -4.99 -14.35
N GLN A 116 -17.89 -3.74 -13.92
CA GLN A 116 -16.64 -3.02 -13.67
C GLN A 116 -15.99 -3.68 -12.45
N THR A 117 -15.60 -4.94 -12.59
CA THR A 117 -14.70 -5.63 -11.68
C THR A 117 -13.40 -4.85 -11.84
N SER A 118 -13.12 -3.97 -10.87
CA SER A 118 -11.93 -3.15 -10.89
C SER A 118 -10.71 -4.07 -11.06
N LEU A 119 -9.60 -3.58 -11.62
CA LEU A 119 -8.35 -4.36 -11.61
C LEU A 119 -8.04 -4.86 -10.19
N ALA A 120 -8.39 -4.07 -9.16
CA ALA A 120 -8.33 -4.47 -7.76
C ALA A 120 -9.19 -5.70 -7.41
N ASP A 121 -10.37 -5.84 -8.00
CA ASP A 121 -11.24 -7.01 -7.82
C ASP A 121 -10.73 -8.22 -8.61
N GLN A 122 -10.03 -8.03 -9.74
CA GLN A 122 -9.36 -9.12 -10.47
C GLN A 122 -8.13 -9.64 -9.71
N PHE A 123 -7.33 -8.76 -9.10
CA PHE A 123 -6.25 -9.17 -8.19
C PHE A 123 -6.79 -9.81 -6.91
N GLY A 124 -7.96 -9.36 -6.43
CA GLY A 124 -8.68 -9.95 -5.31
C GLY A 124 -9.23 -11.37 -5.57
N GLN A 125 -9.28 -11.83 -6.82
CA GLN A 125 -9.79 -13.15 -7.19
C GLN A 125 -8.70 -14.18 -7.45
N GLN A 126 -7.42 -13.80 -7.37
CA GLN A 126 -6.36 -14.78 -7.49
C GLN A 126 -6.37 -15.75 -6.29
N PRO A 127 -6.31 -17.06 -6.55
CA PRO A 127 -6.29 -18.05 -5.48
C PRO A 127 -5.01 -17.95 -4.68
N ILE A 128 -5.16 -17.90 -3.37
CA ILE A 128 -4.01 -17.79 -2.46
C ILE A 128 -3.46 -19.20 -2.22
N LEU A 129 -2.22 -19.44 -2.62
CA LEU A 129 -1.52 -20.69 -2.30
C LEU A 129 -1.14 -20.77 -0.81
N ASP A 130 -0.70 -19.65 -0.23
CA ASP A 130 -0.17 -19.57 1.12
C ASP A 130 -0.58 -18.26 1.80
N LEU A 131 -1.40 -18.34 2.86
CA LEU A 131 -1.87 -17.18 3.62
C LEU A 131 -0.72 -16.39 4.25
N SER A 132 0.37 -17.05 4.62
CA SER A 132 1.51 -16.41 5.28
C SER A 132 2.28 -15.47 4.35
N LYS A 133 2.29 -15.78 3.05
CA LYS A 133 2.93 -14.97 2.00
C LYS A 133 2.03 -13.84 1.50
N GLU A 134 0.72 -14.08 1.46
CA GLU A 134 -0.26 -13.08 1.03
C GLU A 134 -0.45 -11.98 2.08
N ILE A 135 -0.35 -12.31 3.37
CA ILE A 135 -0.49 -11.32 4.45
C ILE A 135 0.77 -10.45 4.52
N GLY A 136 0.66 -9.20 4.08
CA GLY A 136 1.74 -8.22 4.17
C GLY A 136 2.15 -7.91 5.62
N ILE A 137 3.37 -7.40 5.81
CA ILE A 137 3.96 -7.12 7.15
C ILE A 137 3.04 -6.26 8.02
N ASN A 138 2.45 -5.21 7.44
CA ASN A 138 1.54 -4.32 8.16
C ASN A 138 0.25 -5.04 8.60
N GLU A 139 -0.33 -5.85 7.70
CA GLU A 139 -1.54 -6.63 8.02
C GLU A 139 -1.25 -7.70 9.07
N LYS A 140 -0.09 -8.37 9.00
CA LYS A 140 0.38 -9.30 10.02
C LYS A 140 0.43 -8.62 11.38
N TYR A 141 1.03 -7.44 11.47
CA TYR A 141 1.11 -6.69 12.72
C TYR A 141 -0.28 -6.36 13.27
N LEU A 142 -1.16 -5.81 12.43
CA LEU A 142 -2.52 -5.45 12.83
C LEU A 142 -3.34 -6.67 13.29
N ILE A 143 -3.24 -7.80 12.59
CA ILE A 143 -3.91 -9.05 12.97
C ILE A 143 -3.33 -9.60 14.28
N THR A 144 -2.01 -9.63 14.42
CA THR A 144 -1.35 -10.14 15.63
C THR A 144 -1.76 -9.31 16.86
N GLU A 145 -1.73 -7.99 16.76
CA GLU A 145 -2.08 -7.10 17.86
C GLU A 145 -3.57 -7.19 18.22
N ASN A 146 -4.45 -7.12 17.22
CA ASN A 146 -5.90 -7.00 17.48
C ASN A 146 -6.60 -8.35 17.70
N LEU A 147 -6.08 -9.44 17.14
CA LEU A 147 -6.66 -10.77 17.25
C LEU A 147 -5.86 -11.64 18.23
N PHE A 148 -4.54 -11.66 18.15
CA PHE A 148 -3.71 -12.54 18.98
C PHE A 148 -3.14 -11.87 20.22
N SER A 149 -3.60 -10.65 20.55
CA SER A 149 -3.14 -9.87 21.72
C SER A 149 -1.61 -9.67 21.75
N GLY A 150 -0.99 -9.56 20.57
CA GLY A 150 0.45 -9.38 20.42
C GLY A 150 1.26 -10.68 20.38
N ASP A 151 0.63 -11.86 20.53
CA ASP A 151 1.31 -13.16 20.47
C ASP A 151 1.61 -13.58 19.02
N ASN A 152 2.88 -13.42 18.61
CA ASN A 152 3.32 -13.76 17.25
C ASN A 152 3.35 -15.26 17.00
N ASP A 153 3.71 -16.06 18.00
CA ASP A 153 3.86 -17.50 17.86
C ASP A 153 2.48 -18.13 17.66
N ALA A 154 1.49 -17.69 18.43
CA ALA A 154 0.10 -18.10 18.26
C ALA A 154 -0.46 -17.72 16.88
N TYR A 155 -0.12 -16.53 16.36
CA TYR A 155 -0.50 -16.12 15.02
C TYR A 155 0.11 -17.07 13.97
N LEU A 156 1.42 -17.33 14.03
CA LEU A 156 2.12 -18.18 13.07
C LEU A 156 1.57 -19.60 13.08
N GLU A 157 1.36 -20.19 14.26
CA GLU A 157 0.75 -21.51 14.41
C GLU A 157 -0.66 -21.53 13.80
N SER A 158 -1.49 -20.53 14.13
CA SER A 158 -2.86 -20.46 13.65
C SER A 158 -2.96 -20.29 12.13
N ILE A 159 -2.09 -19.47 11.53
CA ILE A 159 -2.03 -19.29 10.08
C ILE A 159 -1.49 -20.56 9.40
N ASN A 160 -0.52 -21.24 9.99
CA ASN A 160 -0.01 -22.50 9.45
C ASN A 160 -1.06 -23.61 9.49
N GLU A 161 -1.80 -23.74 10.59
CA GLU A 161 -2.95 -24.65 10.70
C GLU A 161 -4.02 -24.31 9.66
N LEU A 162 -4.36 -23.01 9.53
CA LEU A 162 -5.28 -22.56 8.49
C LEU A 162 -4.77 -22.96 7.11
N ASN A 163 -3.47 -22.79 6.85
CA ASN A 163 -2.77 -23.21 5.64
C ASN A 163 -2.72 -24.71 5.38
N ASN A 164 -3.03 -25.55 6.36
CA ASN A 164 -2.95 -27.01 6.21
C ASN A 164 -4.33 -27.67 6.08
N PHE A 165 -5.44 -26.95 6.30
CA PHE A 165 -6.77 -27.56 6.11
C PHE A 165 -7.04 -27.87 4.63
N GLU A 166 -7.78 -28.94 4.38
CA GLU A 166 -8.18 -29.36 3.03
C GLU A 166 -9.41 -28.61 2.50
N ASN A 167 -10.29 -28.15 3.39
CA ASN A 167 -11.58 -27.56 3.03
C ASN A 167 -11.85 -26.24 3.78
N ILE A 168 -12.60 -25.35 3.12
CA ILE A 168 -13.03 -24.07 3.70
C ILE A 168 -13.86 -24.25 4.98
N ASP A 169 -14.68 -25.31 5.06
CA ASP A 169 -15.50 -25.59 6.23
C ASP A 169 -14.66 -25.90 7.47
N GLN A 170 -13.55 -26.61 7.31
CA GLN A 170 -12.61 -26.91 8.40
C GLN A 170 -11.92 -25.63 8.89
N ALA A 171 -11.46 -24.79 7.95
CA ALA A 171 -10.84 -23.51 8.27
C ALA A 171 -11.82 -22.55 8.97
N ASN A 172 -13.05 -22.45 8.48
CA ASN A 172 -14.11 -21.64 9.11
C ASN A 172 -14.50 -22.16 10.48
N ASN A 173 -14.55 -23.48 10.66
CA ASN A 173 -14.83 -24.10 11.94
C ASN A 173 -13.71 -23.79 12.95
N TYR A 174 -12.44 -23.86 12.54
CA TYR A 174 -11.29 -23.50 13.36
C TYR A 174 -11.31 -22.00 13.76
N LEU A 175 -11.56 -21.10 12.80
CA LEU A 175 -11.72 -19.67 13.07
C LEU A 175 -12.85 -19.38 14.07
N ASN A 176 -14.05 -19.91 13.82
CA ASN A 176 -15.24 -19.53 14.58
C ASN A 176 -15.42 -20.29 15.90
N LYS A 177 -14.99 -21.56 15.99
CA LYS A 177 -15.15 -22.36 17.22
C LYS A 177 -13.92 -22.37 18.10
N THR A 178 -12.73 -22.42 17.51
CA THR A 178 -11.48 -22.51 18.28
C THR A 178 -10.94 -21.12 18.57
N LEU A 179 -10.57 -20.36 17.54
CA LEU A 179 -9.87 -19.09 17.69
C LEU A 179 -10.76 -18.00 18.31
N LEU A 180 -12.01 -17.90 17.85
CA LEU A 180 -12.98 -16.95 18.41
C LEU A 180 -13.19 -17.16 19.92
N LYS A 181 -13.25 -18.42 20.36
CA LYS A 181 -13.44 -18.77 21.78
C LYS A 181 -12.16 -18.62 22.60
N LYS A 182 -11.00 -18.97 22.03
CA LYS A 182 -9.69 -18.88 22.69
C LYS A 182 -9.29 -17.44 22.97
N TYR A 183 -9.51 -16.54 22.01
CA TYR A 183 -9.06 -15.15 22.07
C TYR A 183 -10.21 -14.13 22.19
N SER A 184 -11.45 -14.59 22.34
CA SER A 184 -12.64 -13.73 22.47
C SER A 184 -12.75 -12.69 21.35
N TRP A 185 -12.48 -13.11 20.10
CA TRP A 185 -12.47 -12.20 18.96
C TRP A 185 -13.83 -11.55 18.72
N ASN A 186 -13.79 -10.27 18.36
CA ASN A 186 -14.97 -9.55 17.92
C ASN A 186 -15.25 -9.84 16.44
N SER A 187 -16.31 -10.59 16.14
CA SER A 187 -16.71 -10.91 14.76
C SER A 187 -17.07 -9.69 13.90
N LYS A 188 -17.34 -8.53 14.52
CA LYS A 188 -17.59 -7.27 13.82
C LYS A 188 -16.31 -6.51 13.48
N SER A 189 -15.17 -6.91 14.05
CA SER A 189 -13.87 -6.27 13.82
C SER A 189 -13.47 -6.37 12.34
N ASN A 190 -12.91 -5.28 11.81
CA ASN A 190 -12.38 -5.25 10.45
C ASN A 190 -11.22 -6.25 10.28
N HIS A 191 -10.42 -6.48 11.33
CA HIS A 191 -9.30 -7.43 11.29
C HIS A 191 -9.78 -8.88 11.15
N PHE A 192 -10.85 -9.25 11.86
CA PHE A 192 -11.45 -10.57 11.74
C PHE A 192 -12.07 -10.78 10.35
N LYS A 193 -12.81 -9.78 9.85
CA LYS A 193 -13.39 -9.83 8.49
C LYS A 193 -12.30 -9.99 7.42
N ARG A 194 -11.19 -9.25 7.56
CA ARG A 194 -10.06 -9.33 6.64
C ARG A 194 -9.44 -10.73 6.65
N LEU A 195 -9.17 -11.31 7.83
CA LEU A 195 -8.66 -12.67 7.95
C LEU A 195 -9.62 -13.70 7.33
N ASN A 196 -10.92 -13.54 7.55
CA ASN A 196 -11.94 -14.41 6.95
C ASN A 196 -11.95 -14.30 5.41
N ILE A 197 -11.86 -13.10 4.85
CA ILE A 197 -11.77 -12.89 3.39
C ILE A 197 -10.53 -13.59 2.82
N LEU A 198 -9.38 -13.48 3.49
CA LEU A 198 -8.15 -14.16 3.06
C LEU A 198 -8.30 -15.68 3.06
N VAL A 199 -8.90 -16.23 4.12
CA VAL A 199 -9.18 -17.67 4.20
C VAL A 199 -10.16 -18.10 3.11
N GLN A 200 -11.23 -17.34 2.86
CA GLN A 200 -12.15 -17.63 1.77
C GLN A 200 -11.46 -17.63 0.42
N ARG A 201 -10.65 -16.60 0.11
CA ARG A 201 -9.89 -16.48 -1.15
C ARG A 201 -8.94 -17.65 -1.38
N ARG A 202 -8.36 -18.23 -0.32
CA ARG A 202 -7.49 -19.41 -0.45
C ARG A 202 -8.23 -20.66 -0.93
N TYR A 203 -9.45 -20.88 -0.45
CA TYR A 203 -10.24 -22.07 -0.79
C TYR A 203 -11.26 -21.83 -1.91
N HIS A 204 -11.28 -20.65 -2.53
CA HIS A 204 -12.22 -20.28 -3.59
C HIS A 204 -11.71 -20.67 -4.98
N ASN A 205 -11.35 -21.94 -5.15
CA ASN A 205 -10.99 -22.56 -6.44
C ASN A 205 -11.94 -23.71 -6.76
#